data_AF-A0A1H3CMQ6-F1
#
_entry.id   AF-A0A1H3CMQ6-F1
#
_cell.length_a   1.000
_cell.length_b   1.000
_cell.length_c   1.000
_cell.angle_alpha   90.00
_cell.angle_beta   90.00
_cell.angle_gamma   90.00
#
_symmetry.space_group_name_H-M   'P 1'
#
loop_
_entity.id
_entity.type
_entity.pdbx_description
1 polymer ?
#
loop_
_entity_poly.entity_id
_entity_poly.type
_entity_poly.pdbx_seq_one_letter_code
_entity_poly.pdbx_strand_id
1 'polypeptide(L)'
;MMKLPTLTAGFLLTFFCGLMPAGQVSAGLRAVPAGVATTPDNFGPVGGTPLLSPTERASFLVAFEQHVARTYIGAGLAAAALPLPVYRQALLGFYNLQQQGQIGAGSHTISIADFSQSSNRERLWVVDIATGRLLHHTLVAHGKNTGEEYARDFSNVEGSEKSSLGFYVTGPTYQGKHGLSLRLRGVDAGYNTNARSRAIVVHGADYVSQDFVSRHGRLGRSQGCPALPAAESSAIIRTIKGGTVLYIHGPTEASYRSSLLELDAALLAFARGQQQLVSRPG
;
A
#
# COMPACT_ATOMS: atom_id res chain seq x y z
N MET A 1 -69.03 -16.88 14.98
CA MET A 1 -68.74 -17.35 16.36
C MET A 1 -67.42 -16.75 16.79
N MET A 2 -67.46 -15.89 17.80
CA MET A 2 -66.33 -15.22 18.46
C MET A 2 -65.39 -16.21 19.13
N LYS A 3 -64.09 -15.87 19.19
CA LYS A 3 -63.25 -15.85 20.40
C LYS A 3 -61.90 -15.14 20.14
N LEU A 4 -61.74 -13.97 20.76
CA LEU A 4 -60.49 -13.36 21.27
C LEU A 4 -60.51 -13.52 22.81
N PRO A 5 -59.52 -13.13 23.65
CA PRO A 5 -58.09 -12.75 23.49
C PRO A 5 -57.17 -13.56 24.45
N THR A 6 -55.86 -13.31 24.66
CA THR A 6 -55.28 -12.48 25.77
C THR A 6 -53.73 -12.59 25.80
N LEU A 7 -53.08 -11.50 26.28
CA LEU A 7 -51.66 -11.25 26.60
C LEU A 7 -51.01 -12.29 27.57
N THR A 8 -49.69 -12.39 27.80
CA THR A 8 -48.83 -11.45 28.58
C THR A 8 -47.35 -11.91 28.63
N ALA A 9 -46.46 -10.99 28.99
CA ALA A 9 -44.99 -10.99 29.04
C ALA A 9 -44.28 -11.93 30.05
N GLY A 10 -42.95 -12.08 29.89
CA GLY A 10 -42.07 -12.62 30.95
C GLY A 10 -40.60 -12.78 30.53
N PHE A 11 -39.77 -11.79 30.88
CA PHE A 11 -38.31 -11.80 30.80
C PHE A 11 -37.76 -12.48 32.07
N LEU A 12 -36.85 -13.47 31.99
CA LEU A 12 -35.98 -13.81 33.13
C LEU A 12 -34.65 -14.42 32.68
N LEU A 13 -33.59 -13.73 33.10
CA LEU A 13 -32.17 -14.03 32.97
C LEU A 13 -31.75 -14.95 34.12
N THR A 14 -31.08 -16.08 33.86
CA THR A 14 -30.42 -16.86 34.92
C THR A 14 -28.94 -17.06 34.60
N PHE A 15 -28.12 -16.33 35.36
CA PHE A 15 -26.70 -16.56 35.59
C PHE A 15 -26.48 -17.93 36.22
N PHE A 16 -25.57 -18.73 35.66
CA PHE A 16 -24.97 -19.87 36.37
C PHE A 16 -23.55 -19.49 36.79
N CYS A 17 -23.40 -19.18 38.08
CA CYS A 17 -22.12 -18.96 38.76
C CYS A 17 -21.76 -20.27 39.49
N GLY A 18 -20.71 -20.94 39.02
CA GLY A 18 -20.13 -22.11 39.69
C GLY A 18 -19.03 -21.70 40.66
N LEU A 19 -19.28 -21.87 41.96
CA LEU A 19 -18.27 -21.89 43.01
C LEU A 19 -17.64 -23.29 43.11
N MET A 20 -16.33 -23.36 43.36
CA MET A 20 -15.63 -24.38 44.17
C MET A 20 -14.20 -23.88 44.51
N PRO A 21 -13.51 -24.42 45.54
CA PRO A 21 -12.97 -23.61 46.63
C PRO A 21 -11.43 -23.55 46.73
N ALA A 22 -10.99 -22.74 47.69
CA ALA A 22 -9.61 -22.43 48.04
C ALA A 22 -8.78 -23.63 48.55
N GLY A 23 -7.50 -23.64 48.17
CA GLY A 23 -6.44 -24.44 48.79
C GLY A 23 -5.17 -23.60 48.90
N GLN A 24 -4.72 -23.36 50.14
CA GLN A 24 -3.44 -22.73 50.47
C GLN A 24 -2.30 -23.75 50.40
N VAL A 25 -1.12 -23.40 49.88
CA VAL A 25 0.17 -23.87 50.44
C VAL A 25 1.32 -22.88 50.14
N SER A 26 1.86 -22.33 51.23
CA SER A 26 3.25 -21.98 51.60
C SER A 26 4.24 -21.27 50.68
N ALA A 27 4.87 -20.27 51.29
CA ALA A 27 6.05 -19.55 50.86
C ALA A 27 7.33 -20.39 50.93
N GLY A 28 8.19 -20.22 49.93
CA GLY A 28 9.57 -20.71 49.91
C GLY A 28 10.46 -19.68 49.23
N LEU A 29 11.06 -18.80 50.03
CA LEU A 29 12.12 -17.89 49.62
C LEU A 29 13.36 -18.71 49.24
N ARG A 30 13.89 -18.54 48.02
CA ARG A 30 15.23 -19.00 47.68
C ARG A 30 15.95 -17.90 46.89
N ALA A 31 16.93 -17.29 47.54
CA ALA A 31 17.89 -16.37 46.93
C ALA A 31 18.88 -17.15 46.06
N VAL A 32 19.24 -16.59 44.90
CA VAL A 32 20.32 -17.04 44.00
C VAL A 32 21.04 -15.77 43.49
N PRO A 33 22.38 -15.78 43.36
CA PRO A 33 23.22 -14.64 43.72
C PRO A 33 23.49 -13.64 42.58
N ALA A 34 23.98 -12.47 43.00
CA ALA A 34 24.55 -11.43 42.18
C ALA A 34 25.82 -11.89 41.46
N GLY A 35 25.99 -11.44 40.20
CA GLY A 35 27.28 -11.38 39.54
C GLY A 35 27.28 -11.79 38.08
N VAL A 36 26.95 -10.87 37.17
CA VAL A 36 27.59 -10.78 35.85
C VAL A 36 27.76 -9.29 35.53
N ALA A 37 29.00 -8.92 35.25
CA ALA A 37 29.44 -7.56 34.96
C ALA A 37 28.74 -6.99 33.71
N THR A 38 28.27 -5.76 33.84
CA THR A 38 27.74 -4.93 32.76
C THR A 38 28.87 -4.51 31.82
N THR A 39 28.91 -5.04 30.61
CA THR A 39 29.49 -4.32 29.47
C THR A 39 28.49 -3.25 29.04
N PRO A 40 28.89 -2.00 28.80
CA PRO A 40 27.97 -1.01 28.27
C PRO A 40 27.69 -1.38 26.81
N ASP A 41 26.53 -1.98 26.57
CA ASP A 41 25.95 -2.06 25.24
C ASP A 41 25.69 -0.63 24.78
N ASN A 42 26.65 -0.10 24.03
CA ASN A 42 26.55 1.15 23.31
C ASN A 42 25.60 0.96 22.13
N PHE A 43 24.30 0.85 22.41
CA PHE A 43 23.27 1.11 21.41
C PHE A 43 23.11 2.63 21.29
N GLY A 44 24.03 3.23 20.55
CA GLY A 44 23.82 4.58 20.02
C GLY A 44 22.53 4.62 19.18
N PRO A 45 21.87 5.79 19.09
CA PRO A 45 20.61 5.92 18.38
C PRO A 45 20.81 5.56 16.90
N VAL A 46 19.94 4.69 16.40
CA VAL A 46 19.90 4.28 14.99
C VAL A 46 19.59 5.49 14.11
N GLY A 47 20.63 5.97 13.43
CA GLY A 47 20.61 6.59 12.09
C GLY A 47 19.65 7.76 11.87
N GLY A 48 20.13 8.99 12.07
CA GLY A 48 19.52 10.17 11.45
C GLY A 48 19.61 10.09 9.91
N THR A 49 18.62 10.66 9.21
CA THR A 49 18.65 10.83 7.76
C THR A 49 19.98 11.47 7.35
N PRO A 50 20.79 10.86 6.47
CA PRO A 50 22.05 11.46 6.07
C PRO A 50 21.79 12.81 5.42
N LEU A 51 22.34 13.87 5.99
CA LEU A 51 22.16 15.23 5.49
C LEU A 51 23.09 15.43 4.29
N LEU A 52 22.51 15.73 3.13
CA LEU A 52 23.25 16.11 1.92
C LEU A 52 23.86 17.50 2.11
N SER A 53 25.09 17.72 1.63
CA SER A 53 25.60 19.09 1.48
C SER A 53 24.73 19.87 0.47
N PRO A 54 24.66 21.21 0.56
CA PRO A 54 23.87 22.01 -0.39
C PRO A 54 24.20 21.74 -1.86
N THR A 55 25.48 21.52 -2.18
CA THR A 55 25.97 21.24 -3.54
C THR A 55 25.56 19.86 -4.03
N GLU A 56 25.70 18.83 -3.19
CA GLU A 56 25.25 17.47 -3.52
C GLU A 56 23.73 17.45 -3.71
N ARG A 57 22.99 18.09 -2.81
CA ARG A 57 21.54 18.19 -2.89
C ARG A 57 21.08 18.84 -4.19
N ALA A 58 21.69 19.97 -4.56
CA ALA A 58 21.37 20.64 -5.83
C ALA A 58 21.66 19.74 -7.04
N SER A 59 22.82 19.07 -7.04
CA SER A 59 23.24 18.20 -8.15
C SER A 59 22.33 16.98 -8.30
N PHE A 60 22.04 16.28 -7.19
CA PHE A 60 21.17 15.11 -7.19
C PHE A 60 19.72 15.47 -7.51
N LEU A 61 19.24 16.64 -7.05
CA LEU A 61 17.91 17.12 -7.40
C LEU A 61 17.78 17.33 -8.91
N VAL A 62 18.74 18.02 -9.55
CA VAL A 62 18.70 18.23 -11.00
C VAL A 62 18.69 16.89 -11.75
N ALA A 63 19.57 15.95 -11.37
CA ALA A 63 19.60 14.63 -12.00
C ALA A 63 18.30 13.84 -11.78
N PHE A 64 17.70 13.95 -10.59
CA PHE A 64 16.42 13.32 -10.27
C PHE A 64 15.28 13.91 -11.11
N GLU A 65 15.15 15.24 -11.19
CA GLU A 65 14.10 15.88 -12.00
C GLU A 65 14.27 15.57 -13.50
N GLN A 66 15.51 15.49 -14.00
CA GLN A 66 15.78 15.02 -15.36
C GLN A 66 15.34 13.57 -15.58
N HIS A 67 15.59 12.69 -14.60
CA HIS A 67 15.14 11.31 -14.65
C HIS A 67 13.61 11.20 -14.62
N VAL A 68 12.93 11.97 -13.75
CA VAL A 68 11.46 12.08 -13.71
C VAL A 68 10.94 12.51 -15.08
N ALA A 69 11.45 13.61 -15.63
CA ALA A 69 11.00 14.13 -16.92
C ALA A 69 11.24 13.14 -18.06
N ARG A 70 12.43 12.54 -18.14
CA ARG A 70 12.80 11.59 -19.20
C ARG A 70 11.91 10.36 -19.18
N THR A 71 11.71 9.76 -18.01
CA THR A 71 10.88 8.54 -17.89
C THR A 71 9.40 8.85 -18.09
N TYR A 72 8.92 10.01 -17.62
CA TYR A 72 7.54 10.46 -17.82
C TYR A 72 7.22 10.69 -19.30
N ILE A 73 8.12 11.36 -20.04
CA ILE A 73 7.99 11.58 -21.48
C ILE A 73 8.12 10.25 -22.25
N GLY A 74 9.16 9.46 -21.94
CA GLY A 74 9.42 8.19 -22.61
C GLY A 74 8.25 7.20 -22.51
N ALA A 75 7.58 7.17 -21.35
CA ALA A 75 6.43 6.31 -21.13
C ALA A 75 5.11 6.93 -21.64
N GLY A 76 5.12 8.13 -22.22
CA GLY A 76 3.92 8.79 -22.74
C GLY A 76 2.88 9.13 -21.67
N LEU A 77 3.29 9.33 -20.41
CA LEU A 77 2.38 9.39 -19.25
C LEU A 77 1.46 10.61 -19.27
N ALA A 78 1.89 11.70 -19.90
CA ALA A 78 1.02 12.86 -20.14
C ALA A 78 -0.17 12.52 -21.05
N ALA A 79 0.07 11.78 -22.13
CA ALA A 79 -0.98 11.34 -23.05
C ALA A 79 -1.90 10.31 -22.39
N ALA A 80 -1.34 9.48 -21.49
CA ALA A 80 -2.08 8.54 -20.66
C ALA A 80 -2.78 9.20 -19.45
N ALA A 81 -2.80 10.54 -19.36
CA ALA A 81 -3.47 11.33 -18.32
C ALA A 81 -3.00 11.07 -16.87
N LEU A 82 -1.76 10.62 -16.66
CA LEU A 82 -1.15 10.59 -15.33
C LEU A 82 -0.54 11.96 -15.01
N PRO A 83 -0.95 12.67 -13.94
CA PRO A 83 -0.36 13.96 -13.61
C PRO A 83 1.13 13.84 -13.21
N LEU A 84 1.97 14.71 -13.77
CA LEU A 84 3.41 14.75 -13.46
C LEU A 84 3.73 14.83 -11.95
N PRO A 85 3.02 15.64 -11.12
CA PRO A 85 3.26 15.66 -9.68
C PRO A 85 3.01 14.31 -8.99
N VAL A 86 2.00 13.55 -9.44
CA VAL A 86 1.68 12.22 -8.91
C VAL A 86 2.78 11.23 -9.27
N TYR A 87 3.24 11.26 -10.53
CA TYR A 87 4.37 10.43 -10.97
C TYR A 87 5.65 10.75 -10.20
N ARG A 88 5.96 12.03 -10.00
CA ARG A 88 7.11 12.47 -9.20
C ARG A 88 7.03 11.97 -7.75
N GLN A 89 5.87 12.06 -7.10
CA GLN A 89 5.65 11.50 -5.77
C GLN A 89 5.85 9.98 -5.73
N ALA A 90 5.37 9.28 -6.75
CA ALA A 90 5.55 7.83 -6.88
C ALA A 90 7.05 7.46 -6.92
N LEU A 91 7.86 8.20 -7.67
CA LEU A 91 9.31 7.98 -7.75
C LEU A 91 10.03 8.32 -6.44
N LEU A 92 9.61 9.36 -5.71
CA LEU A 92 10.18 9.64 -4.38
C LEU A 92 10.00 8.45 -3.43
N GLY A 93 8.78 7.92 -3.34
CA GLY A 93 8.52 6.74 -2.51
C GLY A 93 9.23 5.49 -2.99
N PHE A 94 9.34 5.30 -4.30
CA PHE A 94 10.10 4.19 -4.88
C PHE A 94 11.56 4.19 -4.38
N TYR A 95 12.26 5.32 -4.53
CA TYR A 95 13.67 5.41 -4.15
C TYR A 95 13.87 5.38 -2.63
N ASN A 96 12.94 5.96 -1.84
CA ASN A 96 12.96 5.81 -0.38
C ASN A 96 12.80 4.34 0.04
N LEU A 97 11.89 3.58 -0.57
CA LEU A 97 11.72 2.15 -0.28
C LEU A 97 12.96 1.33 -0.66
N GLN A 98 13.62 1.68 -1.77
CA GLN A 98 14.88 1.06 -2.17
C GLN A 98 15.98 1.35 -1.14
N GLN A 99 16.09 2.59 -0.67
CA GLN A 99 17.05 2.99 0.37
C GLN A 99 16.86 2.20 1.67
N GLN A 100 15.60 2.00 2.06
CA GLN A 100 15.22 1.27 3.26
C GLN A 100 15.35 -0.25 3.11
N GLY A 101 15.78 -0.75 1.94
CA GLY A 101 15.87 -2.19 1.64
C GLY A 101 14.51 -2.90 1.58
N GLN A 102 13.41 -2.14 1.45
CA GLN A 102 12.06 -2.69 1.38
C GLN A 102 11.75 -3.31 0.01
N ILE A 103 12.47 -2.88 -1.03
CA ILE A 103 12.47 -3.45 -2.38
C ILE A 103 13.91 -3.70 -2.82
N GLY A 104 14.11 -4.66 -3.73
CA GLY A 104 15.45 -4.99 -4.23
C GLY A 104 16.05 -3.90 -5.12
N ALA A 105 17.38 -3.79 -5.15
CA ALA A 105 18.10 -2.82 -5.99
C ALA A 105 17.87 -3.01 -7.50
N GLY A 106 17.48 -4.21 -7.93
CA GLY A 106 17.08 -4.51 -9.30
C GLY A 106 15.58 -4.28 -9.58
N SER A 107 14.80 -3.81 -8.61
CA SER A 107 13.41 -3.43 -8.86
C SER A 107 13.39 -2.19 -9.75
N HIS A 108 12.53 -2.18 -10.76
CA HIS A 108 12.36 -1.06 -11.68
C HIS A 108 10.91 -0.88 -12.14
N THR A 109 9.98 -1.63 -11.54
CA THR A 109 8.56 -1.57 -11.89
C THR A 109 7.80 -0.88 -10.78
N ILE A 110 7.00 0.12 -11.14
CA ILE A 110 6.06 0.79 -10.23
C ILE A 110 4.66 0.79 -10.83
N SER A 111 3.68 0.46 -10.00
CA SER A 111 2.26 0.63 -10.29
C SER A 111 1.76 1.87 -9.59
N ILE A 112 0.96 2.70 -10.26
CA ILE A 112 0.41 3.95 -9.74
C ILE A 112 -1.09 3.90 -9.95
N ALA A 113 -1.87 3.91 -8.87
CA ALA A 113 -3.32 4.04 -8.91
C ALA A 113 -3.69 5.45 -8.41
N ASP A 114 -4.30 6.26 -9.27
CA ASP A 114 -4.69 7.64 -8.92
C ASP A 114 -6.18 7.71 -8.57
N PHE A 115 -6.50 7.56 -7.29
CA PHE A 115 -7.88 7.62 -6.80
C PHE A 115 -8.43 9.06 -6.68
N SER A 116 -7.64 10.09 -6.98
CA SER A 116 -8.19 11.44 -7.17
C SER A 116 -9.04 11.54 -8.45
N GLN A 117 -8.81 10.64 -9.41
CA GLN A 117 -9.55 10.59 -10.67
C GLN A 117 -10.79 9.69 -10.59
N SER A 118 -11.77 9.97 -11.46
CA SER A 118 -12.98 9.15 -11.62
C SER A 118 -12.65 7.67 -11.83
N SER A 119 -13.38 6.78 -11.14
CA SER A 119 -13.26 5.33 -11.34
C SER A 119 -13.70 4.85 -12.72
N ASN A 120 -14.38 5.69 -13.50
CA ASN A 120 -14.81 5.38 -14.85
C ASN A 120 -13.70 5.57 -15.90
N ARG A 121 -12.50 5.99 -15.47
CA ARG A 121 -11.33 6.18 -16.33
C ARG A 121 -10.25 5.18 -16.00
N GLU A 122 -9.43 4.87 -16.99
CA GLU A 122 -8.19 4.13 -16.80
C GLU A 122 -7.25 4.99 -15.93
N ARG A 123 -7.13 4.59 -14.66
CA ARG A 123 -6.43 5.34 -13.61
C ARG A 123 -5.39 4.50 -12.86
N LEU A 124 -5.00 3.36 -13.44
CA LEU A 124 -3.85 2.58 -13.04
C LEU A 124 -2.82 2.59 -14.17
N TRP A 125 -1.58 2.92 -13.84
CA TRP A 125 -0.44 2.81 -14.74
C TRP A 125 0.58 1.84 -14.13
N VAL A 126 1.16 0.97 -14.95
CA VAL A 126 2.32 0.16 -14.59
C VAL A 126 3.48 0.61 -15.46
N VAL A 127 4.54 1.11 -14.84
CA VAL A 127 5.67 1.75 -15.52
C VAL A 127 6.95 1.01 -15.19
N ASP A 128 7.73 0.71 -16.23
CA ASP A 128 9.13 0.35 -16.11
C ASP A 128 9.97 1.64 -16.10
N ILE A 129 10.50 1.99 -14.93
CA ILE A 129 11.22 3.26 -14.74
C ILE A 129 12.68 3.19 -15.22
N ALA A 130 13.22 1.99 -15.41
CA ALA A 130 14.56 1.81 -15.95
C ALA A 130 14.57 2.11 -17.45
N THR A 131 13.59 1.57 -18.17
CA THR A 131 13.44 1.77 -19.62
C THR A 131 12.55 2.97 -19.98
N GLY A 132 11.80 3.51 -19.02
CA GLY A 132 10.84 4.58 -19.27
C GLY A 132 9.68 4.11 -20.16
N ARG A 133 9.15 2.91 -19.92
CA ARG A 133 8.07 2.33 -20.72
C ARG A 133 6.79 2.17 -19.90
N LEU A 134 5.66 2.54 -20.50
CA LEU A 134 4.34 2.17 -20.00
C LEU A 134 4.08 0.70 -20.35
N LEU A 135 3.90 -0.13 -19.33
CA LEU A 135 3.64 -1.57 -19.48
C LEU A 135 2.14 -1.86 -19.52
N HIS A 136 1.36 -1.16 -18.69
CA HIS A 136 -0.10 -1.30 -18.62
C HIS A 136 -0.73 0.06 -18.26
N HIS A 137 -1.89 0.35 -18.83
CA HIS A 137 -2.76 1.48 -18.46
C HIS A 137 -4.20 0.96 -18.49
N THR A 138 -4.90 0.97 -17.35
CA THR A 138 -6.17 0.24 -17.21
C THR A 138 -7.07 0.78 -16.09
N LEU A 139 -8.28 0.24 -15.99
CA LEU A 139 -9.24 0.51 -14.93
C LEU A 139 -8.76 -0.07 -13.58
N VAL A 140 -9.13 0.59 -12.49
CA VAL A 140 -8.95 0.04 -11.13
C VAL A 140 -10.05 0.51 -10.20
N ALA A 141 -10.70 -0.44 -9.53
CA ALA A 141 -11.73 -0.18 -8.53
C ALA A 141 -11.14 -0.01 -7.13
N HIS A 142 -11.78 0.87 -6.34
CA HIS A 142 -11.51 1.06 -4.92
C HIS A 142 -12.57 0.35 -4.05
N GLY A 143 -12.39 0.37 -2.73
CA GLY A 143 -13.33 -0.19 -1.76
C GLY A 143 -14.66 0.57 -1.69
N LYS A 144 -15.78 -0.14 -1.52
CA LYS A 144 -17.14 0.44 -1.61
C LYS A 144 -17.40 1.58 -0.63
N ASN A 145 -16.80 1.56 0.55
CA ASN A 145 -16.99 2.62 1.55
C ASN A 145 -16.04 3.81 1.35
N THR A 146 -15.18 3.77 0.32
CA THR A 146 -14.27 4.87 0.01
C THR A 146 -14.90 5.99 -0.80
N GLY A 147 -15.97 5.69 -1.53
CA GLY A 147 -16.69 6.64 -2.37
C GLY A 147 -17.46 5.93 -3.47
N GLU A 148 -18.30 6.66 -4.20
CA GLU A 148 -19.06 6.16 -5.34
C GLU A 148 -18.17 6.13 -6.61
N GLU A 149 -18.33 7.09 -7.52
CA GLU A 149 -17.44 7.22 -8.68
C GLU A 149 -16.04 7.73 -8.26
N TYR A 150 -16.03 8.75 -7.39
CA TYR A 150 -14.83 9.38 -6.86
C TYR A 150 -14.53 8.84 -5.45
N ALA A 151 -13.28 8.47 -5.22
CA ALA A 151 -12.80 8.11 -3.89
C ALA A 151 -12.63 9.37 -3.05
N ARG A 152 -13.08 9.33 -1.79
CA ARG A 152 -13.08 10.49 -0.89
C ARG A 152 -12.58 10.15 0.52
N ASP A 153 -12.85 8.93 0.98
CA ASP A 153 -12.61 8.54 2.37
C ASP A 153 -11.82 7.22 2.44
N PHE A 154 -10.68 7.26 3.13
CA PHE A 154 -9.72 6.16 3.16
C PHE A 154 -9.53 5.65 4.58
N SER A 155 -9.19 4.37 4.72
CA SER A 155 -8.97 3.81 6.05
C SER A 155 -7.98 2.66 6.04
N ASN A 156 -7.23 2.58 7.14
CA ASN A 156 -6.40 1.45 7.51
C ASN A 156 -7.09 0.48 8.49
N VAL A 157 -8.37 0.69 8.81
CA VAL A 157 -9.07 -0.07 9.85
C VAL A 157 -9.65 -1.37 9.27
N GLU A 158 -9.52 -2.46 10.02
CA GLU A 158 -10.11 -3.76 9.70
C GLU A 158 -11.63 -3.67 9.54
N GLY A 159 -12.20 -4.35 8.55
CA GLY A 159 -13.64 -4.32 8.29
C GLY A 159 -14.20 -2.97 7.79
N SER A 160 -13.38 -1.94 7.57
CA SER A 160 -13.85 -0.64 7.05
C SER A 160 -14.38 -0.71 5.61
N GLU A 161 -13.94 -1.72 4.85
CA GLU A 161 -14.20 -1.90 3.42
C GLU A 161 -13.80 -0.69 2.55
N LYS A 162 -12.91 0.15 3.08
CA LYS A 162 -12.30 1.30 2.42
C LYS A 162 -10.94 0.92 1.86
N SER A 163 -10.53 1.51 0.74
CA SER A 163 -9.13 1.48 0.34
C SER A 163 -8.28 2.36 1.27
N SER A 164 -6.98 2.10 1.31
CA SER A 164 -5.98 2.93 1.99
C SER A 164 -4.99 3.53 0.99
N LEU A 165 -4.54 4.75 1.25
CA LEU A 165 -3.55 5.46 0.43
C LEU A 165 -2.12 4.96 0.68
N GLY A 166 -1.19 5.51 -0.08
CA GLY A 166 0.24 5.39 0.16
C GLY A 166 0.88 4.20 -0.55
N PHE A 167 2.06 3.83 -0.06
CA PHE A 167 2.91 2.84 -0.73
C PHE A 167 2.71 1.42 -0.19
N TYR A 168 2.71 0.46 -1.12
CA TYR A 168 2.67 -0.98 -0.87
C TYR A 168 3.84 -1.65 -1.60
N VAL A 169 4.34 -2.74 -1.01
CA VAL A 169 5.26 -3.66 -1.68
C VAL A 169 4.50 -4.92 -2.06
N THR A 170 4.65 -5.37 -3.31
CA THR A 170 3.97 -6.56 -3.81
C THR A 170 4.61 -7.84 -3.27
N GLY A 171 3.77 -8.80 -2.89
CA GLY A 171 4.18 -10.05 -2.25
C GLY A 171 4.02 -11.27 -3.15
N PRO A 172 3.83 -12.46 -2.55
CA PRO A 172 3.55 -13.68 -3.30
C PRO A 172 2.14 -13.68 -3.89
N THR A 173 1.99 -14.38 -5.01
CA THR A 173 0.71 -14.66 -5.64
C THR A 173 0.05 -15.91 -5.04
N TYR A 174 -1.27 -16.01 -5.14
CA TYR A 174 -2.02 -17.23 -4.85
C TYR A 174 -3.24 -17.34 -5.76
N GLN A 175 -3.81 -18.53 -5.87
CA GLN A 175 -5.06 -18.76 -6.59
C GLN A 175 -6.24 -18.71 -5.60
N GLY A 176 -7.23 -17.87 -5.85
CA GLY A 176 -8.43 -17.74 -5.03
C GLY A 176 -9.71 -17.66 -5.86
N LYS A 177 -10.82 -17.28 -5.22
CA LYS A 177 -12.13 -17.14 -5.88
C LYS A 177 -12.17 -16.10 -7.02
N HIS A 178 -11.20 -15.19 -7.05
CA HIS A 178 -11.04 -14.15 -8.07
C HIS A 178 -9.95 -14.49 -9.10
N GLY A 179 -9.54 -15.76 -9.17
CA GLY A 179 -8.43 -16.18 -10.02
C GLY A 179 -7.07 -15.93 -9.37
N LEU A 180 -6.09 -15.55 -10.20
CA LEU A 180 -4.76 -15.18 -9.73
C LEU A 180 -4.84 -13.87 -8.94
N SER A 181 -4.38 -13.90 -7.69
CA SER A 181 -4.37 -12.75 -6.79
C SER A 181 -2.97 -12.49 -6.26
N LEU A 182 -2.66 -11.22 -5.98
CA LEU A 182 -1.36 -10.76 -5.49
C LEU A 182 -1.49 -10.13 -4.11
N ARG A 183 -0.77 -10.67 -3.12
CA ARG A 183 -0.75 -10.10 -1.77
C ARG A 183 -0.02 -8.77 -1.76
N LEU A 184 -0.55 -7.83 -0.98
CA LEU A 184 0.07 -6.53 -0.76
C LEU A 184 0.55 -6.42 0.69
N ARG A 185 1.75 -5.88 0.86
CA ARG A 185 2.27 -5.45 2.15
C ARG A 185 2.25 -3.93 2.18
N GLY A 186 1.40 -3.36 3.01
CA GLY A 186 1.43 -1.92 3.27
C GLY A 186 2.69 -1.56 4.04
N VAL A 187 3.41 -0.55 3.56
CA VAL A 187 4.69 -0.09 4.11
C VAL A 187 4.65 1.38 4.52
N ASP A 188 3.46 1.98 4.51
CA ASP A 188 3.26 3.40 4.76
C ASP A 188 2.60 3.62 6.13
N ALA A 189 3.41 4.11 7.07
CA ALA A 189 3.02 4.27 8.46
C ALA A 189 1.82 5.23 8.58
N GLY A 190 0.79 4.80 9.29
CA GLY A 190 -0.45 5.56 9.46
C GLY A 190 -1.48 5.39 8.33
N TYR A 191 -1.12 4.82 7.17
CA TYR A 191 -2.03 4.72 6.02
C TYR A 191 -2.46 3.30 5.69
N ASN A 192 -1.54 2.34 5.63
CA ASN A 192 -1.86 1.04 5.05
C ASN A 192 -1.21 -0.17 5.74
N THR A 193 -0.61 0.02 6.92
CA THR A 193 0.11 -1.03 7.66
C THR A 193 -0.73 -2.28 7.97
N ASN A 194 -2.06 -2.19 8.02
CA ASN A 194 -2.95 -3.33 8.24
C ASN A 194 -3.35 -4.07 6.95
N ALA A 195 -2.79 -3.71 5.79
CA ALA A 195 -3.17 -4.31 4.49
C ALA A 195 -3.19 -5.84 4.50
N ARG A 196 -2.23 -6.48 5.19
CA ARG A 196 -2.15 -7.94 5.27
C ARG A 196 -3.25 -8.55 6.15
N SER A 197 -3.54 -7.98 7.33
CA SER A 197 -4.61 -8.48 8.20
C SER A 197 -5.97 -8.31 7.53
N ARG A 198 -6.12 -7.21 6.78
CA ARG A 198 -7.30 -6.82 6.01
C ARG A 198 -7.48 -7.61 4.71
N ALA A 199 -6.62 -8.60 4.46
CA ALA A 199 -6.60 -9.39 3.24
C ALA A 199 -6.60 -8.55 1.94
N ILE A 200 -5.93 -7.38 1.95
CA ILE A 200 -5.84 -6.49 0.80
C ILE A 200 -4.89 -7.10 -0.25
N VAL A 201 -5.42 -7.30 -1.45
CA VAL A 201 -4.75 -7.95 -2.58
C VAL A 201 -5.06 -7.21 -3.88
N VAL A 202 -4.22 -7.34 -4.90
CA VAL A 202 -4.63 -7.06 -6.29
C VAL A 202 -5.31 -8.30 -6.84
N HIS A 203 -6.47 -8.16 -7.47
CA HIS A 203 -7.21 -9.27 -8.09
C HIS A 203 -8.07 -8.80 -9.27
N GLY A 204 -8.52 -9.74 -10.11
CA GLY A 204 -9.48 -9.46 -11.17
C GLY A 204 -10.93 -9.44 -10.67
N ALA A 205 -11.81 -8.68 -11.33
CA ALA A 205 -13.24 -8.72 -11.09
C ALA A 205 -14.06 -8.30 -12.33
N ASP A 206 -15.17 -8.98 -12.58
CA ASP A 206 -16.05 -8.73 -13.75
C ASP A 206 -16.75 -7.36 -13.67
N TYR A 207 -16.94 -6.83 -12.46
CA TYR A 207 -17.50 -5.51 -12.22
C TYR A 207 -16.52 -4.36 -12.53
N VAL A 208 -15.29 -4.68 -12.92
CA VAL A 208 -14.28 -3.72 -13.37
C VAL A 208 -14.24 -3.76 -14.90
N SER A 209 -15.21 -3.12 -15.54
CA SER A 209 -15.34 -3.09 -16.99
C SER A 209 -16.14 -1.86 -17.44
N GLN A 210 -15.90 -1.42 -18.68
CA GLN A 210 -16.66 -0.31 -19.27
C GLN A 210 -18.16 -0.67 -19.41
N ASP A 211 -18.49 -1.93 -19.66
CA ASP A 211 -19.87 -2.42 -19.70
C ASP A 211 -20.58 -2.29 -18.35
N PHE A 212 -19.85 -2.46 -17.25
CA PHE A 212 -20.40 -2.22 -15.91
C PHE A 212 -20.66 -0.71 -15.72
N VAL A 213 -19.71 0.14 -16.12
CA VAL A 213 -19.87 1.61 -16.07
C VAL A 213 -21.10 2.06 -16.86
N SER A 214 -21.27 1.59 -18.09
CA SER A 214 -22.41 1.96 -18.95
C SER A 214 -23.77 1.56 -18.37
N ARG A 215 -23.83 0.44 -17.63
CA ARG A 215 -25.09 -0.05 -17.03
C ARG A 215 -25.40 0.57 -15.67
N HIS A 216 -24.38 0.91 -14.90
CA HIS A 216 -24.54 1.32 -13.50
C HIS A 216 -24.18 2.79 -13.24
N GLY A 217 -23.73 3.52 -14.26
CA GLY A 217 -23.27 4.91 -14.17
C GLY A 217 -21.90 5.08 -13.49
N ARG A 218 -21.34 4.00 -12.91
CA ARG A 218 -20.01 3.98 -12.33
C ARG A 218 -19.40 2.59 -12.31
N LEU A 219 -18.08 2.51 -12.14
CA LEU A 219 -17.37 1.26 -11.95
C LEU A 219 -17.87 0.51 -10.70
N GLY A 220 -17.73 -0.82 -10.70
CA GLY A 220 -17.93 -1.64 -9.51
C GLY A 220 -16.89 -1.32 -8.42
N ARG A 221 -17.15 -1.82 -7.21
CA ARG A 221 -16.32 -1.52 -6.03
C ARG A 221 -16.04 -2.79 -5.24
N SER A 222 -14.83 -2.88 -4.70
CA SER A 222 -14.37 -4.01 -3.87
C SER A 222 -14.68 -3.77 -2.38
N GLN A 223 -14.06 -4.56 -1.49
CA GLN A 223 -14.06 -4.32 -0.04
C GLN A 223 -12.73 -3.71 0.44
N GLY A 224 -12.03 -2.98 -0.43
CA GLY A 224 -10.78 -2.26 -0.11
C GLY A 224 -9.63 -2.61 -1.03
N CYS A 225 -9.68 -3.78 -1.67
CA CYS A 225 -8.71 -4.25 -2.65
C CYS A 225 -8.68 -3.38 -3.92
N PRO A 226 -7.50 -3.04 -4.48
CA PRO A 226 -7.40 -2.58 -5.87
C PRO A 226 -7.80 -3.73 -6.81
N ALA A 227 -9.01 -3.66 -7.37
CA ALA A 227 -9.53 -4.68 -8.29
C ALA A 227 -9.39 -4.21 -9.75
N LEU A 228 -8.97 -5.12 -10.63
CA LEU A 228 -8.65 -4.87 -12.04
C LEU A 228 -9.66 -5.56 -12.97
N PRO A 229 -9.72 -5.20 -14.26
CA PRO A 229 -10.47 -5.98 -15.25
C PRO A 229 -10.05 -7.44 -15.22
N ALA A 230 -11.03 -8.35 -15.19
CA ALA A 230 -10.76 -9.78 -15.08
C ALA A 230 -9.82 -10.29 -16.19
N ALA A 231 -10.02 -9.83 -17.42
CA ALA A 231 -9.23 -10.21 -18.60
C ALA A 231 -7.75 -9.78 -18.52
N GLU A 232 -7.43 -8.68 -17.85
CA GLU A 232 -6.07 -8.11 -17.80
C GLU A 232 -5.32 -8.50 -16.54
N SER A 233 -6.06 -8.78 -15.45
CA SER A 233 -5.55 -8.97 -14.10
C SER A 233 -4.37 -9.94 -14.01
N SER A 234 -4.44 -11.06 -14.72
CA SER A 234 -3.39 -12.08 -14.66
C SER A 234 -2.08 -11.65 -15.33
N ALA A 235 -2.16 -10.88 -16.43
CA ALA A 235 -0.97 -10.35 -17.10
C ALA A 235 -0.32 -9.27 -16.21
N ILE A 236 -1.13 -8.35 -15.69
CA ILE A 236 -0.66 -7.29 -14.79
C ILE A 236 -0.01 -7.88 -13.53
N ILE A 237 -0.68 -8.80 -12.83
CA ILE A 237 -0.15 -9.45 -11.62
C ILE A 237 1.18 -10.15 -11.90
N ARG A 238 1.33 -10.79 -13.06
CA ARG A 238 2.60 -11.42 -13.45
C ARG A 238 3.71 -10.39 -13.69
N THR A 239 3.37 -9.21 -14.22
CA THR A 239 4.31 -8.09 -14.37
C THR A 239 4.71 -7.50 -13.01
N ILE A 240 3.78 -7.38 -12.07
CA ILE A 240 4.01 -6.62 -10.82
C ILE A 240 4.26 -7.50 -9.58
N LYS A 241 4.37 -8.83 -9.71
CA LYS A 241 4.71 -9.70 -8.56
C LYS A 241 6.19 -9.56 -8.18
N GLY A 242 6.54 -9.99 -6.96
CA GLY A 242 7.93 -10.20 -6.58
C GLY A 242 8.66 -8.99 -6.01
N GLY A 243 7.96 -8.13 -5.26
CA GLY A 243 8.60 -7.02 -4.53
C GLY A 243 8.71 -5.73 -5.32
N THR A 244 7.79 -5.49 -6.26
CA THR A 244 7.62 -4.19 -6.93
C THR A 244 6.80 -3.25 -6.05
N VAL A 245 6.67 -1.99 -6.48
CA VAL A 245 5.93 -0.96 -5.73
C VAL A 245 4.55 -0.75 -6.34
N LEU A 246 3.53 -0.62 -5.48
CA LEU A 246 2.25 -0.04 -5.81
C LEU A 246 2.07 1.24 -4.98
N TYR A 247 1.85 2.37 -5.65
CA TYR A 247 1.49 3.63 -5.03
C TYR A 247 0.01 3.94 -5.28
N ILE A 248 -0.76 4.15 -4.22
CA ILE A 248 -2.15 4.60 -4.31
C ILE A 248 -2.20 6.08 -3.90
N HIS A 249 -2.38 6.95 -4.89
CA HIS A 249 -2.58 8.38 -4.70
C HIS A 249 -4.06 8.67 -4.40
N GLY A 250 -4.31 9.71 -3.60
CA GLY A 250 -5.65 10.15 -3.23
C GLY A 250 -5.85 11.64 -3.50
N PRO A 251 -7.09 12.13 -3.49
CA PRO A 251 -7.37 13.54 -3.70
C PRO A 251 -6.76 14.41 -2.59
N THR A 252 -6.52 15.69 -2.88
CA THR A 252 -5.86 16.65 -1.96
C THR A 252 -6.55 16.73 -0.60
N GLU A 253 -7.87 16.62 -0.56
CA GLU A 253 -8.70 16.65 0.66
C GLU A 253 -8.36 15.53 1.64
N ALA A 254 -7.83 14.40 1.14
CA ALA A 254 -7.38 13.29 1.99
C ALA A 254 -6.10 13.64 2.77
N SER A 255 -5.46 14.77 2.49
CA SER A 255 -4.32 15.32 3.25
C SER A 255 -3.17 14.33 3.44
N TYR A 256 -2.89 13.51 2.42
CA TYR A 256 -1.86 12.48 2.48
C TYR A 256 -0.46 13.07 2.68
N ARG A 257 0.24 12.58 3.71
CA ARG A 257 1.60 12.94 4.09
C ARG A 257 2.35 11.70 4.54
N SER A 258 3.50 11.41 3.95
CA SER A 258 4.29 10.22 4.28
C SER A 258 5.76 10.54 4.37
N SER A 259 6.48 9.88 5.28
CA SER A 259 7.94 9.93 5.34
C SER A 259 8.61 9.30 4.10
N LEU A 260 7.87 8.52 3.32
CA LEU A 260 8.33 8.01 2.03
C LEU A 260 8.36 9.09 0.94
N LEU A 261 7.86 10.30 1.22
CA LEU A 261 7.98 11.45 0.32
C LEU A 261 9.16 12.38 0.68
N GLU A 262 9.99 12.00 1.66
CA GLU A 262 11.17 12.78 2.04
C GLU A 262 12.19 12.85 0.89
N LEU A 263 12.57 14.07 0.53
CA LEU A 263 13.33 14.34 -0.69
C LEU A 263 14.79 13.88 -0.58
N ASP A 264 15.51 14.29 0.46
CA ASP A 264 16.96 14.10 0.54
C ASP A 264 17.34 12.61 0.59
N ALA A 265 16.52 11.82 1.30
CA ALA A 265 16.61 10.37 1.36
C ALA A 265 16.41 9.73 -0.03
N ALA A 266 15.35 10.11 -0.75
CA ALA A 266 15.12 9.65 -2.13
C ALA A 266 16.26 10.05 -3.09
N LEU A 267 16.77 11.28 -2.99
CA LEU A 267 17.87 11.78 -3.83
C LEU A 267 19.16 10.97 -3.64
N LEU A 268 19.51 10.67 -2.38
CA LEU A 268 20.64 9.81 -2.04
C LEU A 268 20.51 8.41 -2.65
N ALA A 269 19.32 7.81 -2.53
CA ALA A 269 19.06 6.48 -3.04
C ALA A 269 19.12 6.42 -4.57
N PHE A 270 18.52 7.41 -5.23
CA PHE A 270 18.59 7.59 -6.68
C PHE A 270 20.03 7.72 -7.19
N ALA A 271 20.83 8.59 -6.56
CA ALA A 271 22.22 8.83 -6.96
C ALA A 271 23.08 7.55 -6.87
N ARG A 272 22.91 6.76 -5.80
CA ARG A 272 23.60 5.46 -5.65
C ARG A 272 23.24 4.45 -6.74
N GLY A 273 21.96 4.40 -7.11
CA GLY A 273 21.49 3.53 -8.20
C GLY A 273 22.12 3.89 -9.55
N GLN A 274 22.29 5.17 -9.84
CA GLN A 274 22.94 5.62 -11.09
C GLN A 274 24.43 5.24 -11.15
N GLN A 275 25.16 5.37 -10.03
CA GLN A 275 26.58 5.02 -9.97
C GLN A 275 26.83 3.53 -10.16
N GLN A 276 25.92 2.67 -9.70
CA GLN A 276 26.00 1.21 -9.91
C GLN A 276 25.74 0.79 -11.36
N LEU A 277 24.97 1.58 -12.13
CA LEU A 277 24.75 1.30 -13.55
C LEU A 277 25.95 1.67 -14.42
N VAL A 278 26.72 2.69 -14.03
CA VAL A 278 27.93 3.14 -14.74
C VAL A 278 29.13 2.21 -14.49
N SER A 279 29.13 1.45 -13.39
CA SER A 279 30.26 0.62 -12.94
C SER A 279 30.14 -0.87 -13.27
N ARG A 280 29.08 -1.31 -13.98
CA ARG A 280 28.99 -2.70 -14.48
C ARG A 280 29.76 -2.82 -15.80
N PRO A 281 30.82 -3.65 -15.89
CA PRO A 281 31.43 -3.96 -17.17
C PRO A 281 30.42 -4.74 -18.03
N GLY A 282 30.32 -4.33 -19.30
CA GLY A 282 29.45 -4.95 -20.31
C GLY A 282 29.94 -6.30 -20.79
#